data_AF-A0A7V1ER76-F1
#
_entry.id   AF-A0A7V1ER76-F1
#
_cell.length_a   1.000
_cell.length_b   1.000
_cell.length_c   1.000
_cell.angle_alpha   90.00
_cell.angle_beta   90.00
_cell.angle_gamma   90.00
#
_symmetry.space_group_name_H-M   'P 1'
#
loop_
_entity.id
_entity.type
_entity.pdbx_description
1 polymer ?
#
loop_
_entity_poly.entity_id
_entity_poly.type
_entity_poly.pdbx_seq_one_letter_code
_entity_poly.pdbx_strand_id
1 'polypeptide(L)'
;MYTWGKGVWYRSVQGGGLTTSARGIIMKSVNSRLSAGKLRISMTLGVAMAATVLFFGASAMADEGVEAAGKNRYMDYCASCHGVDAKGAGPFAVMLTKKPSDLTLLSKNNGGTFPYDHVFEAIDGRDMIGGAHGSKDMPIWGGEWKDSGLASETALRGRILEMLIYLKSIQQ
;
A
#
# COMPACT_ATOMS: atom_id res chain seq x y z
N MET A 1 -67.88 -95.45 1.11
CA MET A 1 -69.06 -94.98 0.37
C MET A 1 -68.62 -93.89 -0.60
N TYR A 2 -68.93 -94.05 -1.89
CA TYR A 2 -68.74 -93.16 -3.06
C TYR A 2 -67.29 -93.02 -3.60
N THR A 3 -66.86 -93.72 -4.67
CA THR A 3 -67.11 -93.57 -6.13
C THR A 3 -66.63 -92.22 -6.70
N TRP A 4 -65.46 -92.13 -7.33
CA TRP A 4 -65.11 -92.40 -8.75
C TRP A 4 -65.51 -91.32 -9.77
N GLY A 5 -64.50 -90.82 -10.49
CA GLY A 5 -64.60 -90.36 -11.88
C GLY A 5 -63.81 -89.07 -12.16
N LYS A 6 -63.02 -88.90 -13.22
CA LYS A 6 -62.58 -89.73 -14.35
C LYS A 6 -61.26 -89.13 -14.86
N GLY A 7 -60.24 -89.93 -15.18
CA GLY A 7 -59.73 -90.12 -16.55
C GLY A 7 -58.50 -89.24 -16.90
N VAL A 8 -57.27 -89.79 -16.88
CA VAL A 8 -56.40 -90.28 -18.02
C VAL A 8 -55.57 -89.16 -18.70
N TRP A 9 -54.29 -88.95 -18.32
CA TRP A 9 -52.98 -89.41 -18.92
C TRP A 9 -52.78 -89.00 -20.41
N TYR A 10 -51.65 -88.51 -20.95
CA TYR A 10 -50.22 -88.80 -20.71
C TYR A 10 -49.28 -87.78 -21.46
N ARG A 11 -48.02 -87.68 -20.99
CA ARG A 11 -46.73 -87.17 -21.56
C ARG A 11 -46.68 -85.96 -22.52
N SER A 12 -45.73 -85.05 -22.28
CA SER A 12 -44.35 -85.15 -22.82
C SER A 12 -43.51 -83.90 -22.52
N VAL A 13 -42.24 -84.16 -22.26
CA VAL A 13 -41.06 -83.32 -22.02
C VAL A 13 -40.74 -82.22 -23.06
N GLN A 14 -40.10 -81.16 -22.52
CA GLN A 14 -38.94 -80.39 -22.99
C GLN A 14 -39.05 -79.17 -23.94
N GLY A 15 -38.33 -78.11 -23.50
CA GLY A 15 -37.72 -77.05 -24.33
C GLY A 15 -38.66 -75.89 -24.64
N GLY A 16 -38.42 -74.63 -24.27
CA GLY A 16 -37.15 -73.91 -24.17
C GLY A 16 -37.14 -72.81 -25.27
N GLY A 17 -37.12 -71.54 -24.87
CA GLY A 17 -36.77 -70.42 -25.76
C GLY A 17 -37.89 -69.45 -26.10
N LEU A 18 -37.99 -68.37 -25.32
CA LEU A 18 -38.83 -67.19 -25.53
C LEU A 18 -38.13 -66.17 -26.46
N THR A 19 -38.85 -65.78 -27.52
CA THR A 19 -39.09 -64.42 -28.05
C THR A 19 -37.99 -63.34 -28.04
N THR A 20 -37.64 -62.91 -29.26
CA THR A 20 -37.56 -61.52 -29.81
C THR A 20 -37.17 -60.33 -28.90
N SER A 21 -36.24 -59.47 -29.37
CA SER A 21 -36.45 -58.02 -29.59
C SER A 21 -35.16 -57.17 -29.48
N ALA A 22 -35.04 -56.27 -30.47
CA ALA A 22 -34.43 -54.94 -30.45
C ALA A 22 -32.92 -54.73 -30.18
N ARG A 23 -32.29 -54.17 -31.22
CA ARG A 23 -31.02 -53.43 -31.21
C ARG A 23 -31.09 -52.26 -30.20
N GLY A 24 -30.01 -52.09 -29.42
CA GLY A 24 -29.78 -50.90 -28.59
C GLY A 24 -28.29 -50.67 -28.38
N ILE A 25 -27.75 -49.65 -29.04
CA ILE A 25 -26.38 -49.14 -28.89
C ILE A 25 -26.24 -48.54 -27.48
N ILE A 26 -25.46 -49.16 -26.60
CA ILE A 26 -25.10 -48.54 -25.31
C ILE A 26 -23.92 -47.61 -25.53
N MET A 27 -24.24 -46.33 -25.76
CA MET A 27 -23.30 -45.23 -25.68
C MET A 27 -23.01 -44.99 -24.19
N LYS A 28 -21.79 -45.29 -23.73
CA LYS A 28 -21.36 -44.96 -22.37
C LYS A 28 -21.36 -43.44 -22.21
N SER A 29 -22.35 -42.92 -21.49
CA SER A 29 -22.33 -41.57 -20.93
C SER A 29 -21.15 -41.45 -19.97
N VAL A 30 -20.09 -40.75 -20.38
CA VAL A 30 -19.04 -40.29 -19.48
C VAL A 30 -19.56 -39.01 -18.84
N ASN A 31 -19.85 -39.08 -17.54
CA ASN A 31 -20.31 -37.95 -16.73
C ASN A 31 -19.36 -36.75 -16.83
N SER A 32 -19.77 -35.71 -17.54
CA SER A 32 -19.17 -34.37 -17.52
C SER A 32 -19.58 -33.62 -16.25
N ARG A 33 -19.07 -34.04 -15.08
CA ARG A 33 -19.29 -33.34 -13.79
C ARG A 33 -18.01 -32.98 -13.04
N LEU A 34 -16.94 -32.68 -13.76
CA LEU A 34 -15.68 -32.19 -13.18
C LEU A 34 -15.20 -30.95 -13.94
N SER A 35 -15.83 -29.79 -13.74
CA SER A 35 -15.28 -28.51 -14.22
C SER A 35 -15.64 -27.32 -13.34
N ALA A 36 -16.85 -27.27 -12.77
CA ALA A 36 -17.30 -26.09 -12.03
C ALA A 36 -16.57 -25.84 -10.68
N GLY A 37 -16.04 -26.87 -10.02
CA GLY A 37 -15.40 -26.75 -8.70
C GLY A 37 -13.98 -26.19 -8.73
N LYS A 38 -13.18 -26.53 -9.76
CA LYS A 38 -11.79 -26.07 -9.88
C LYS A 38 -11.70 -24.60 -10.30
N LEU A 39 -12.69 -24.11 -11.06
CA LEU A 39 -12.75 -22.74 -11.57
C LEU A 39 -13.12 -21.70 -10.50
N ARG A 40 -13.90 -22.08 -9.48
CA ARG A 40 -14.30 -21.18 -8.37
C ARG A 40 -13.17 -20.97 -7.34
N ILE A 41 -12.31 -21.96 -7.17
CA ILE A 41 -11.15 -21.88 -6.25
C ILE A 41 -10.01 -21.07 -6.87
N SER A 42 -9.77 -21.20 -8.19
CA SER A 42 -8.77 -20.40 -8.89
C SER A 42 -9.14 -18.90 -8.98
N MET A 43 -10.42 -18.59 -9.08
CA MET A 43 -10.90 -17.21 -9.21
C MET A 43 -10.84 -16.44 -7.87
N THR A 44 -11.03 -17.11 -6.74
CA THR A 44 -10.94 -16.48 -5.41
C THR A 44 -9.49 -16.25 -4.97
N LEU A 45 -8.55 -17.15 -5.28
CA LEU A 45 -7.11 -16.90 -5.06
C LEU A 45 -6.57 -15.76 -5.94
N GLY A 46 -7.00 -15.67 -7.20
CA GLY A 46 -6.56 -14.60 -8.11
C GLY A 46 -7.04 -13.20 -7.68
N VAL A 47 -8.29 -13.10 -7.22
CA VAL A 47 -8.84 -11.85 -6.68
C VAL A 47 -8.16 -11.45 -5.36
N ALA A 48 -7.87 -12.41 -4.48
CA ALA A 48 -7.16 -12.15 -3.23
C ALA A 48 -5.71 -11.66 -3.45
N MET A 49 -4.98 -12.21 -4.43
CA MET A 49 -3.65 -11.73 -4.80
C MET A 49 -3.68 -10.34 -5.46
N ALA A 50 -4.65 -10.08 -6.34
CA ALA A 50 -4.78 -8.77 -6.96
C ALA A 50 -5.11 -7.67 -5.92
N ALA A 51 -5.95 -7.99 -4.93
CA ALA A 51 -6.30 -7.07 -3.86
C ALA A 51 -5.10 -6.73 -2.94
N THR A 52 -4.22 -7.69 -2.65
CA THR A 52 -3.00 -7.42 -1.86
C THR A 52 -1.96 -6.60 -2.63
N VAL A 53 -1.75 -6.84 -3.93
CA VAL A 53 -0.83 -6.02 -4.75
C VAL A 53 -1.27 -4.56 -4.81
N LEU A 54 -2.58 -4.31 -4.96
CA LEU A 54 -3.13 -2.95 -4.97
C LEU A 54 -3.00 -2.23 -3.61
N PHE A 55 -3.08 -2.97 -2.50
CA PHE A 55 -2.96 -2.37 -1.16
C PHE A 55 -1.52 -1.98 -0.81
N PHE A 56 -0.51 -2.77 -1.22
CA PHE A 56 0.91 -2.46 -0.98
C PHE A 56 1.51 -1.46 -1.98
N GLY A 57 1.04 -1.42 -3.24
CA GLY A 57 1.55 -0.49 -4.25
C GLY A 57 1.20 0.98 -4.00
N ALA A 58 0.10 1.26 -3.29
CA ALA A 58 -0.36 2.62 -3.04
C ALA A 58 0.53 3.41 -2.06
N SER A 59 1.19 2.73 -1.10
CA SER A 59 1.96 3.39 -0.05
C SER A 59 3.28 3.98 -0.56
N ALA A 60 3.99 3.30 -1.47
CA ALA A 60 5.27 3.77 -1.99
C ALA A 60 5.12 5.07 -2.82
N MET A 61 4.06 5.19 -3.62
CA MET A 61 3.82 6.39 -4.43
C MET A 61 3.40 7.60 -3.57
N ALA A 62 2.75 7.35 -2.43
CA ALA A 62 2.39 8.41 -1.49
C ALA A 62 3.65 9.02 -0.84
N ASP A 63 4.60 8.19 -0.43
CA ASP A 63 5.85 8.64 0.19
C ASP A 63 6.73 9.45 -0.78
N GLU A 64 6.84 9.02 -2.04
CA GLU A 64 7.55 9.77 -3.09
C GLU A 64 6.92 11.16 -3.34
N GLY A 65 5.59 11.23 -3.35
CA GLY A 65 4.86 12.49 -3.50
C GLY A 65 5.10 13.46 -2.33
N VAL A 66 5.16 12.92 -1.11
CA VAL A 66 5.42 13.71 0.10
C VAL A 66 6.86 14.19 0.15
N GLU A 67 7.84 13.34 -0.21
CA GLU A 67 9.24 13.75 -0.31
C GLU A 67 9.43 14.86 -1.36
N ALA A 68 8.80 14.72 -2.54
CA ALA A 68 8.86 15.73 -3.58
C ALA A 68 8.25 17.07 -3.14
N ALA A 69 7.12 17.04 -2.42
CA ALA A 69 6.53 18.23 -1.82
C ALA A 69 7.46 18.88 -0.79
N GLY A 70 8.07 18.06 0.09
CA GLY A 70 9.08 18.51 1.06
C GLY A 70 10.29 19.16 0.40
N LYS A 71 10.80 18.57 -0.68
CA LYS A 71 11.89 19.11 -1.47
C LYS A 71 11.54 20.47 -2.07
N ASN A 72 10.36 20.61 -2.66
CA ASN A 72 9.93 21.89 -3.25
C ASN A 72 9.87 22.99 -2.19
N ARG A 73 9.31 22.69 -1.01
CA ARG A 73 9.30 23.64 0.11
C ARG A 73 10.71 23.97 0.59
N TYR A 74 11.60 22.99 0.68
CA TYR A 74 12.99 23.24 1.01
C TYR A 74 13.63 24.23 0.04
N MET A 75 13.37 24.08 -1.26
CA MET A 75 13.87 25.00 -2.28
C MET A 75 13.32 26.42 -2.11
N ASP A 76 12.03 26.55 -1.79
CA ASP A 76 11.35 27.84 -1.65
C ASP A 76 11.81 28.61 -0.39
N TYR A 77 12.02 27.91 0.73
CA TYR A 77 12.20 28.55 2.04
C TYR A 77 13.60 28.37 2.64
N CYS A 78 14.30 27.28 2.34
CA CYS A 78 15.52 26.91 3.06
C CYS A 78 16.80 27.04 2.21
N ALA A 79 16.71 26.76 0.91
CA ALA A 79 17.88 26.66 0.02
C ALA A 79 18.63 27.99 -0.16
N SER A 80 17.96 29.12 0.03
CA SER A 80 18.56 30.46 -0.02
C SER A 80 19.68 30.64 1.03
N CYS A 81 19.56 29.98 2.18
CA CYS A 81 20.55 30.00 3.26
C CYS A 81 21.34 28.68 3.36
N HIS A 82 20.66 27.54 3.28
CA HIS A 82 21.30 26.22 3.44
C HIS A 82 21.89 25.65 2.14
N GLY A 83 21.64 26.28 0.99
CA GLY A 83 22.09 25.81 -0.32
C GLY A 83 21.17 24.76 -0.93
N VAL A 84 21.24 24.59 -2.25
CA VAL A 84 20.41 23.58 -2.96
C VAL A 84 20.79 22.13 -2.60
N ASP A 85 22.00 21.93 -2.07
CA ASP A 85 22.53 20.66 -1.60
C ASP A 85 22.41 20.48 -0.07
N ALA A 86 21.81 21.46 0.61
CA ALA A 86 21.60 21.48 2.05
C ALA A 86 22.85 21.48 2.93
N LYS A 87 24.02 21.84 2.37
CA LYS A 87 25.30 21.81 3.10
C LYS A 87 25.66 23.10 3.85
N GLY A 88 24.72 24.05 3.93
CA GLY A 88 24.92 25.31 4.62
C GLY A 88 25.68 26.36 3.80
N ALA A 89 25.71 26.22 2.48
CA ALA A 89 26.43 27.10 1.55
C ALA A 89 25.49 27.84 0.58
N GLY A 90 24.32 28.26 1.05
CA GLY A 90 23.38 29.05 0.24
C GLY A 90 23.92 30.46 -0.08
N PRO A 91 23.36 31.12 -1.09
CA PRO A 91 23.80 32.46 -1.52
C PRO A 91 23.76 33.51 -0.41
N PHE A 92 22.86 33.38 0.56
CA PHE A 92 22.78 34.29 1.70
C PHE A 92 23.65 33.88 2.90
N ALA A 93 24.25 32.69 2.89
CA ALA A 93 25.04 32.19 4.03
C ALA A 93 26.20 33.13 4.42
N VAL A 94 26.76 33.86 3.46
CA VAL A 94 27.85 34.83 3.68
C VAL A 94 27.41 36.12 4.37
N MET A 95 26.10 36.42 4.35
CA MET A 95 25.54 37.62 4.96
C MET A 95 25.08 37.39 6.40
N LEU A 96 25.07 36.14 6.87
CA LEU A 96 24.60 35.76 8.19
C LEU A 96 25.74 35.79 9.22
N THR A 97 25.43 36.20 10.44
CA THR A 97 26.42 36.23 11.54
C THR A 97 26.86 34.82 11.92
N LYS A 98 25.91 33.87 11.88
CA LYS A 98 26.15 32.45 12.14
C LYS A 98 25.89 31.67 10.87
N LYS A 99 26.91 30.93 10.42
CA LYS A 99 26.81 30.06 9.25
C LYS A 99 25.67 29.05 9.42
N PRO A 100 24.80 28.87 8.40
CA PRO A 100 23.81 27.80 8.38
C PRO A 100 24.47 26.42 8.52
N SER A 101 23.84 25.53 9.28
CA SER A 101 24.33 24.16 9.45
C SER A 101 24.24 23.35 8.16
N ASP A 102 25.12 22.37 8.03
CA ASP A 102 24.96 21.29 7.07
C ASP A 102 23.82 20.37 7.53
N LEU A 103 22.69 20.46 6.84
CA LEU A 103 21.49 19.70 7.17
C LEU A 103 21.60 18.24 6.73
N THR A 104 22.57 17.86 5.90
CA THR A 104 22.79 16.45 5.50
C THR A 104 23.43 15.62 6.61
N LEU A 105 23.92 16.26 7.68
CA LEU A 105 24.63 15.61 8.77
C LEU A 105 23.82 15.57 10.09
N LEU A 106 22.54 15.91 10.07
CA LEU A 106 21.70 15.95 11.28
C LEU A 106 21.65 14.59 11.99
N SER A 107 21.43 13.50 11.26
CA SER A 107 21.45 12.14 11.83
C SER A 107 22.80 11.81 12.43
N LYS A 108 23.89 12.04 11.68
CA LYS A 108 25.26 11.77 12.14
C LYS A 108 25.59 12.53 13.43
N ASN A 109 25.21 13.80 13.49
CA ASN A 109 25.45 14.66 14.65
C ASN A 109 24.56 14.31 15.85
N ASN A 110 23.52 13.50 15.65
CA ASN A 110 22.56 13.09 16.68
C ASN A 110 22.55 11.56 16.89
N GLY A 111 23.74 10.95 16.91
CA GLY A 111 23.90 9.53 17.23
C GLY A 111 23.38 8.56 16.15
N GLY A 112 23.35 9.00 14.90
CA GLY A 112 22.82 8.23 13.77
C GLY A 112 21.30 8.32 13.61
N THR A 113 20.59 9.05 14.45
CA THR A 113 19.13 9.17 14.41
C THR A 113 18.71 10.57 14.00
N PHE A 114 17.82 10.67 13.01
CA PHE A 114 17.27 11.96 12.57
C PHE A 114 16.44 12.60 13.71
N PRO A 115 16.78 13.82 14.17
CA PRO A 115 16.15 14.45 15.33
C PRO A 115 14.85 15.17 14.95
N TYR A 116 13.77 14.40 14.74
CA TYR A 116 12.49 14.94 14.25
C TYR A 116 11.96 16.11 15.08
N ASP A 117 11.83 15.95 16.40
CA ASP A 117 11.22 16.96 17.26
C ASP A 117 12.01 18.27 17.23
N HIS A 118 13.34 18.18 17.36
CA HIS A 118 14.22 19.35 17.31
C HIS A 118 14.15 20.07 15.96
N VAL A 119 14.12 19.34 14.84
CA VAL A 119 14.01 19.95 13.50
C VAL A 119 12.63 20.56 13.29
N PHE A 120 11.57 19.90 13.77
CA PHE A 120 10.20 20.43 13.73
C PHE A 120 10.12 21.76 14.47
N GLU A 121 10.60 21.81 15.71
CA GLU A 121 10.60 23.00 16.56
C GLU A 121 11.43 24.13 15.94
N ALA A 122 12.58 23.82 15.34
CA ALA A 122 13.43 24.81 14.68
C ALA A 122 12.76 25.43 13.44
N ILE A 123 11.99 24.64 12.68
CA ILE A 123 11.25 25.11 11.51
C ILE A 123 9.99 25.88 11.92
N ASP A 124 9.21 25.37 12.87
CA ASP A 124 8.02 26.03 13.38
C ASP A 124 8.39 27.38 14.01
N GLY A 125 9.39 27.37 14.90
CA GLY A 125 10.01 28.55 15.48
C GLY A 125 9.13 29.34 16.47
N ARG A 126 7.81 29.10 16.51
CA ARG A 126 6.85 29.89 17.31
C ARG A 126 7.08 29.79 18.82
N ASP A 127 7.67 28.68 19.27
CA ASP A 127 8.01 28.44 20.68
C ASP A 127 9.49 28.74 21.01
N MET A 128 10.29 29.15 20.02
CA MET A 128 11.72 29.41 20.19
C MET A 128 11.98 30.87 20.59
N ILE A 129 12.42 31.09 21.84
CA ILE A 129 12.88 32.42 22.29
C ILE A 129 14.24 32.71 21.62
N GLY A 130 14.25 33.55 20.59
CA GLY A 130 15.46 34.05 19.94
C GLY A 130 16.00 33.22 18.77
N GLY A 131 15.42 32.05 18.47
CA GLY A 131 15.78 31.19 17.32
C GLY A 131 17.21 30.61 17.36
N ALA A 132 17.47 29.54 16.59
CA ALA A 132 18.81 28.94 16.51
C ALA A 132 19.89 29.85 15.89
N HIS A 133 19.46 30.97 15.27
CA HIS A 133 20.29 31.93 14.54
C HIS A 133 19.98 33.41 14.86
N GLY A 134 19.15 33.73 15.87
CA GLY A 134 18.60 35.07 16.04
C GLY A 134 17.32 35.24 15.21
N SER A 135 16.31 35.95 15.73
CA SER A 135 14.97 36.06 15.11
C SER A 135 14.92 36.69 13.70
N LYS A 136 16.07 37.09 13.13
CA LYS A 136 16.18 37.70 11.79
C LYS A 136 16.88 36.82 10.75
N ASP A 137 17.79 35.93 11.16
CA ASP A 137 18.66 35.20 10.24
C ASP A 137 18.05 33.84 9.83
N MET A 138 17.13 33.31 10.65
CA MET A 138 16.26 32.19 10.32
C MET A 138 14.82 32.55 10.71
N PRO A 139 13.92 32.79 9.74
CA PRO A 139 12.55 33.22 10.03
C PRO A 139 11.74 32.18 10.81
N ILE A 140 10.75 32.67 11.56
CA ILE A 140 9.73 31.84 12.21
C ILE A 140 8.74 31.43 11.11
N TRP A 141 9.07 30.40 10.32
CA TRP A 141 8.23 29.98 9.19
C TRP A 141 6.81 29.59 9.63
N GLY A 142 6.66 29.01 10.82
CA GLY A 142 5.34 28.73 11.40
C GLY A 142 4.50 29.99 11.65
N GLY A 143 5.13 31.11 12.01
CA GLY A 143 4.47 32.41 12.12
C GLY A 143 4.11 32.97 10.75
N GLU A 144 5.09 33.03 9.84
CA GLU A 144 4.88 33.59 8.49
C GLU A 144 3.80 32.85 7.68
N TRP A 145 3.76 31.51 7.76
CA TRP A 145 2.74 30.73 7.07
C TRP A 145 1.35 30.83 7.71
N LYS A 146 1.29 31.04 9.03
CA LYS A 146 0.04 31.31 9.73
C LYS A 146 -0.51 32.68 9.37
N ASP A 147 0.35 33.70 9.38
CA ASP A 147 -0.04 35.09 9.17
C ASP A 147 -0.35 35.42 7.70
N SER A 148 0.22 34.67 6.76
CA SER A 148 -0.14 34.73 5.34
C SER A 148 -1.52 34.09 5.03
N GLY A 149 -2.22 33.57 6.03
CA GLY A 149 -3.53 32.93 5.87
C GLY A 149 -3.48 31.60 5.10
N LEU A 150 -2.30 31.02 4.92
CA LEU A 150 -2.07 29.93 3.99
C LEU A 150 -2.48 28.54 4.51
N ALA A 151 -2.87 28.36 5.78
CA ALA A 151 -3.16 27.03 6.32
C ALA A 151 -3.90 27.05 7.68
N SER A 152 -4.78 26.07 7.89
CA SER A 152 -5.17 25.64 9.25
C SER A 152 -3.96 25.10 10.01
N GLU A 153 -3.98 25.07 11.35
CA GLU A 153 -2.87 24.51 12.14
C GLU A 153 -2.50 23.08 11.69
N THR A 154 -3.47 22.25 11.32
CA THR A 154 -3.22 20.91 10.76
C THR A 154 -2.46 20.96 9.44
N ALA A 155 -2.86 21.85 8.53
CA ALA A 155 -2.17 21.98 7.25
C ALA A 155 -0.75 22.55 7.42
N LEU A 156 -0.54 23.48 8.35
CA LEU A 156 0.78 24.01 8.67
C LEU A 156 1.71 22.90 9.18
N ARG A 157 1.25 22.11 10.16
CA ARG A 157 2.01 20.96 10.66
C ARG A 157 2.31 19.96 9.55
N GLY A 158 1.35 19.70 8.67
CA GLY A 158 1.55 18.83 7.50
C GLY A 158 2.68 19.30 6.58
N ARG A 159 2.76 20.61 6.28
CA ARG A 159 3.83 21.19 5.47
C ARG A 159 5.20 21.07 6.14
N ILE A 160 5.26 21.24 7.46
CA ILE A 160 6.49 21.02 8.21
C ILE A 160 6.91 19.56 8.07
N LEU A 161 6.00 18.61 8.29
CA LEU A 161 6.28 17.18 8.16
C LEU A 161 6.77 16.77 6.77
N GLU A 162 6.21 17.35 5.69
CA GLU A 162 6.72 17.15 4.32
C GLU A 162 8.22 17.49 4.23
N MET A 163 8.65 18.63 4.77
CA MET A 163 10.07 19.00 4.78
C MET A 163 10.91 18.10 5.68
N LEU A 164 10.41 17.66 6.84
CA LEU A 164 11.16 16.72 7.68
C LEU A 164 11.42 15.39 6.96
N ILE A 165 10.45 14.92 6.17
CA ILE A 165 10.60 13.70 5.37
C ILE A 165 11.71 13.88 4.33
N TYR A 166 11.71 15.01 3.61
CA TYR A 166 12.79 15.33 2.68
C TYR A 166 14.16 15.49 3.38
N LEU A 167 14.22 16.23 4.48
CA LEU A 167 15.48 16.41 5.22
C LEU A 167 16.03 15.07 5.72
N LYS A 168 15.15 14.14 6.13
CA LYS A 168 15.58 12.78 6.48
C LYS A 168 16.10 12.00 5.28
N SER A 169 15.51 12.15 4.09
CA SER A 169 15.92 11.36 2.91
C SER A 169 17.33 11.74 2.40
N ILE A 170 17.79 12.96 2.69
CA ILE A 170 19.09 13.48 2.24
C ILE A 170 20.25 13.31 3.24
N GLN A 171 20.03 12.55 4.33
CA GLN A 171 21.07 12.32 5.35
C GLN A 171 22.22 11.44 4.80
N GLN A 172 23.44 11.71 5.24
CA GLN A 172 24.68 11.02 4.82
C GLN A 172 25.39 10.30 5.96
#